data_AF-X0ZDD0-F1
#
_entry.id   AF-X0ZDD0-F1
#
_cell.length_a   1.000
_cell.length_b   1.000
_cell.length_c   1.000
_cell.angle_alpha   90.00
_cell.angle_beta   90.00
_cell.angle_gamma   90.00
#
_symmetry.space_group_name_H-M   'P 1'
#
loop_
_entity.id
_entity.type
_entity.pdbx_description
1 polymer ?
#
loop_
_entity_poly.entity_id
_entity_poly.type
_entity_poly.pdbx_seq_one_letter_code
_entity_poly.pdbx_strand_id
1 'polypeptide(L)' 'DLAPWPIDWNDQRRFDHLAGILRAIASDHGLEIKWGGDWDGDFNLLEERFLDLGHFELILPGR' A
#
# COMPACT_ATOMS: atom_id res chain seq x y z
N ASP A 1 -3.14 -8.03 5.45
CA ASP A 1 -2.77 -6.83 6.23
C ASP A 1 -1.43 -7.01 6.91
N LEU A 2 -0.65 -5.93 7.03
CA LEU A 2 0.65 -5.91 7.69
C LEU A 2 1.02 -4.49 8.14
N ALA A 3 1.91 -4.34 9.11
CA ALA A 3 2.33 -3.03 9.64
C ALA A 3 3.86 -2.98 9.84
N PRO A 4 4.49 -1.79 9.72
CA PRO A 4 5.92 -1.62 10.00
C PRO A 4 6.22 -1.82 11.48
N TRP A 5 7.30 -2.52 11.80
CA TRP A 5 7.78 -2.68 13.19
C TRP A 5 8.76 -1.57 13.59
N PRO A 6 8.70 -1.02 14.82
CA PRO A 6 7.65 -1.17 15.84
C PRO A 6 6.31 -0.57 15.39
N ILE A 7 5.19 -1.17 15.78
CA ILE A 7 3.87 -0.73 15.30
C ILE A 7 3.55 0.66 15.87
N ASP A 8 3.30 1.63 14.97
CA ASP A 8 2.74 2.95 15.27
C ASP A 8 1.76 3.35 14.18
N TRP A 9 0.46 3.26 14.46
CA TRP A 9 -0.61 3.56 13.52
C TRP A 9 -0.75 5.05 13.18
N ASN A 10 -0.12 5.94 13.96
CA ASN A 10 -0.16 7.38 13.69
C ASN A 10 0.98 7.85 12.77
N ASP A 11 1.96 6.99 12.48
CA ASP A 11 3.09 7.31 11.60
C ASP A 11 2.84 6.82 10.17
N GLN A 12 2.02 7.57 9.44
CA GLN A 12 1.68 7.26 8.05
C GLN A 12 2.92 7.11 7.15
N ARG A 13 3.99 7.88 7.39
CA ARG A 13 5.20 7.86 6.56
C ARG A 13 5.88 6.49 6.58
N ARG A 14 5.80 5.77 7.69
CA ARG A 14 6.36 4.42 7.81
C ARG A 14 5.54 3.40 7.02
N PHE A 15 4.23 3.61 6.91
CA PHE A 15 3.39 2.81 6.02
C PHE A 15 3.64 3.17 4.56
N ASP A 16 3.78 4.45 4.19
CA ASP A 16 4.14 4.87 2.83
C ASP A 16 5.44 4.19 2.38
N HIS A 17 6.46 4.18 3.25
CA HIS A 17 7.75 3.54 2.98
C HIS A 17 7.59 2.02 2.75
N LEU A 18 6.81 1.35 3.58
CA LEU A 18 6.53 -0.08 3.46
C LEU A 18 5.74 -0.41 2.20
N ALA A 19 4.74 0.40 1.86
CA ALA A 19 3.94 0.26 0.64
C ALA A 19 4.81 0.41 -0.61
N GLY A 20 5.73 1.37 -0.62
CA GLY A 20 6.71 1.52 -1.71
C GLY A 20 7.58 0.28 -1.90
N ILE A 21 8.08 -0.31 -0.81
CA ILE A 21 8.86 -1.56 -0.85
C ILE A 21 8.02 -2.71 -1.43
N LEU A 22 6.78 -2.89 -0.95
CA LEU A 22 5.91 -3.96 -1.41
C LEU A 22 5.50 -3.80 -2.87
N ARG A 23 5.20 -2.57 -3.31
CA ARG A 23 4.91 -2.26 -4.72
C ARG A 23 6.10 -2.58 -5.62
N ALA A 24 7.32 -2.25 -5.20
CA ALA A 24 8.53 -2.58 -5.95
C ALA A 24 8.73 -4.10 -6.07
N ILE A 25 8.56 -4.85 -4.98
CA ILE A 25 8.66 -6.32 -4.99
C ILE A 25 7.57 -6.94 -5.86
N ALA A 26 6.31 -6.49 -5.72
CA ALA A 26 5.22 -6.98 -6.55
C ALA A 26 5.51 -6.75 -8.05
N SER A 27 5.98 -5.56 -8.41
CA SER A 27 6.37 -5.23 -9.77
C SER A 27 7.50 -6.13 -10.31
N ASP A 28 8.52 -6.43 -9.51
CA ASP A 28 9.60 -7.37 -9.87
C ASP A 28 9.09 -8.79 -10.15
N HIS A 29 8.01 -9.19 -9.47
CA HIS A 29 7.33 -10.47 -9.68
C HIS A 29 6.22 -10.43 -10.75
N GLY A 30 6.04 -9.30 -11.46
CA GLY A 30 4.97 -9.15 -12.45
C GLY A 30 3.56 -9.20 -11.85
N LEU A 31 3.44 -8.84 -10.56
CA LEU A 31 2.19 -8.77 -9.83
C LEU A 31 1.77 -7.30 -9.66
N GLU A 32 0.46 -7.08 -9.61
CA GLU A 32 -0.12 -5.79 -9.28
C GLU A 32 -0.84 -5.89 -7.94
N ILE A 33 -0.64 -4.89 -7.08
CA ILE A 33 -1.25 -4.82 -5.76
C ILE A 33 -1.93 -3.48 -5.56
N LYS A 34 -3.02 -3.48 -4.79
CA LYS A 34 -3.63 -2.28 -4.25
C LYS A 34 -3.31 -2.17 -2.77
N TRP A 35 -3.19 -0.94 -2.28
CA TRP A 35 -2.86 -0.62 -0.90
C TRP A 35 -3.87 0.39 -0.34
N GLY A 36 -4.29 0.21 0.92
CA GLY A 36 -5.32 1.06 1.54
C GLY A 36 -4.89 2.49 1.89
N GLY A 37 -3.68 2.91 1.53
CA GLY A 37 -3.25 4.31 1.54
C GLY A 37 -3.31 5.00 0.17
N ASP A 38 -3.75 4.29 -0.87
CA ASP A 38 -3.79 4.72 -2.28
C ASP A 38 -4.77 3.82 -3.04
N TRP A 39 -6.07 3.99 -2.78
CA TRP A 39 -7.11 3.04 -3.21
C TRP A 39 -7.34 3.04 -4.72
N ASP A 40 -7.17 4.17 -5.39
CA ASP A 40 -7.28 4.28 -6.85
C ASP A 40 -5.95 4.01 -7.57
N GLY A 41 -4.83 4.02 -6.84
CA GLY A 41 -3.52 3.63 -7.34
C GLY A 41 -2.87 4.68 -8.23
N ASP A 42 -3.21 5.96 -8.06
CA ASP A 42 -2.68 7.07 -8.85
C ASP A 42 -1.37 7.67 -8.28
N PHE A 43 -0.92 7.15 -7.13
CA PHE A 43 0.25 7.58 -6.35
C PHE A 43 0.13 8.96 -5.69
N ASN A 44 -1.06 9.57 -5.69
CA ASN A 44 -1.34 10.79 -4.96
C ASN A 44 -1.77 10.48 -3.52
N LEU A 45 -0.79 10.17 -2.68
CA LEU A 45 -1.02 9.75 -1.29
C LEU A 45 -1.65 10.84 -0.38
N LEU A 46 -1.75 12.09 -0.85
CA LEU A 46 -2.20 13.23 -0.07
C LEU A 46 -3.72 13.48 -0.14
N GLU A 47 -4.41 12.92 -1.15
CA GLU A 47 -5.85 13.15 -1.34
C GLU A 47 -6.73 12.08 -0.69
N GLU A 48 -6.14 10.95 -0.33
CA GLU A 48 -6.86 9.82 0.24
C GLU A 48 -7.51 10.20 1.58
N ARG A 49 -8.80 9.86 1.72
CA ARG A 49 -9.60 10.22 2.90
C ARG A 49 -9.87 9.01 3.80
N PHE A 50 -9.82 7.81 3.24
CA PHE A 50 -10.03 6.58 3.98
C PHE A 50 -8.72 5.78 4.04
N LEU A 51 -7.93 6.08 5.07
CA LEU A 51 -6.64 5.44 5.29
C LEU A 51 -6.82 4.10 6.02
N ASP A 52 -6.61 3.01 5.30
CA ASP A 52 -6.42 1.66 5.85
C ASP A 52 -5.00 1.19 5.54
N LEU A 53 -4.04 1.83 6.21
CA LEU A 53 -2.62 1.75 5.86
C LEU A 53 -2.03 0.32 5.96
N GLY A 54 -2.67 -0.57 6.72
CA GLY A 54 -2.25 -1.96 6.84
C GLY A 54 -2.75 -2.87 5.72
N HIS A 55 -3.76 -2.44 4.96
CA HIS A 55 -4.45 -3.27 3.97
C HIS A 55 -3.70 -3.35 2.65
N PHE A 56 -3.50 -4.57 2.15
CA PHE A 56 -2.96 -4.85 0.83
C PHE A 56 -3.77 -5.96 0.17
N GLU A 57 -4.07 -5.82 -1.11
CA GLU A 57 -4.77 -6.83 -1.89
C GLU A 57 -4.09 -7.07 -3.24
N LEU A 58 -4.05 -8.34 -3.67
CA LEU A 58 -3.59 -8.72 -4.99
C LEU A 58 -4.65 -8.36 -6.03
N ILE A 59 -4.26 -7.67 -7.10
CA ILE A 59 -5.13 -7.44 -8.25
C ILE A 59 -5.02 -8.67 -9.17
N LEU A 60 -6.15 -9.35 -9.36
CA LEU A 60 -6.21 -10.54 -10.22
C LEU A 60 -6.39 -10.12 -11.69
N PRO A 61 -5.70 -10.76 -12.65
CA PRO A 61 -5.88 -10.46 -14.07
C PRO A 61 -7.33 -10.67 -14.52
N GLY A 62 -7.88 -9.71 -15.27
CA GLY A 62 -9.19 -9.81 -15.90
C GLY A 62 -10.38 -9.32 -15.07
N ARG A 63 -10.12 -8.50 -14.04
CA ARG A 63 -11.13 -7.74 -13.31
C ARG A 63 -10.98 -6.24 -13.53
#